data_AF-A0A225D5B9-F1
#
_entry.id   AF-A0A225D5B9-F1
#
_cell.length_a   1.000
_cell.length_b   1.000
_cell.length_c   1.000
_cell.angle_alpha   90.00
_cell.angle_beta   90.00
_cell.angle_gamma   90.00
#
_symmetry.space_group_name_H-M   'P 1'
#
loop_
_entity.id
_entity.type
_entity.pdbx_description
1 polymer ?
#
loop_
_entity_poly.entity_id
_entity_poly.type
_entity_poly.pdbx_seq_one_letter_code
_entity_poly.pdbx_strand_id
1 'polypeptide(L)'
;MYTALIIFGILAAAFVVFLVVFVRYAMTVAFQWKMDVFQCARGLRNHLQKLEAVDSADGNAAAVKLAAEYFLKELRGISINRLAEYPGIGPATITRLEEFGFRTLADVATSRFDNLPGIGPSRAADLHAAVSALVRDTQARFDAGAVPEALEYRRLVDASRAANQLDVVARVSEQMVVAEAVRGIQEQLDVAYRVTMWRFLLRRPIPGLTAELLNRPLPYVEERHEPAAEAPAAKAQIPLPPVPEAAGSLAARGGGERFVLPPTPPAPVSPPVDIFAADFRTAPVAKVEPPKGDHPWLPKMRAVVGFAFAVSRCDGKVTKSERKIIRGFLEQKFGHDAFLVRNIDPLMEKIESATPPEAKAVDALLLILPAGERPELFALAERIADASGGRTKKEIETLARIAAAFELKSEKASPTPPPPAVAPAPKPNGAKTGGGPDARPPQVKESPPPVPVPDKSAKDSAEDYRALLEIPVGATLDPDLVRRRYANVSEKLDPTKVAALGPEFVRMAEEKRDRVRAAAEALIAPFGVPLDPPAAPPPPADIRHNPALDALFGD
;
A
#
# COMPACT_ATOMS: atom_id res chain seq x y z
N MET A 1 -3.63 30.30 60.62
CA MET A 1 -4.31 31.24 59.71
C MET A 1 -3.37 32.34 59.21
N TYR A 2 -2.70 33.11 60.08
CA TYR A 2 -1.75 34.17 59.67
C TYR A 2 -0.59 33.67 58.78
N THR A 3 0.02 32.53 59.09
CA THR A 3 1.10 31.94 58.26
C THR A 3 0.64 31.62 56.85
N ALA A 4 -0.58 31.10 56.68
CA ALA A 4 -1.15 30.81 55.36
C ALA A 4 -1.41 32.08 54.53
N LEU A 5 -1.89 33.16 55.15
CA LEU A 5 -2.07 34.46 54.48
C LEU A 5 -0.74 35.07 54.04
N ILE A 6 0.30 34.98 54.87
CA ILE A 6 1.64 35.46 54.52
C ILE A 6 2.22 34.66 53.34
N ILE A 7 2.12 33.33 53.39
CA ILE A 7 2.58 32.46 52.28
C ILE A 7 1.83 32.80 51.00
N PHE A 8 0.50 32.96 51.07
CA PHE A 8 -0.30 33.35 49.91
C PHE A 8 0.12 34.71 49.34
N GLY A 9 0.34 35.71 50.20
CA GLY A 9 0.83 37.03 49.78
C GLY A 9 2.18 36.96 49.06
N ILE A 10 3.12 36.15 49.57
CA ILE A 10 4.44 35.95 48.94
C ILE A 10 4.29 35.27 47.57
N LEU A 11 3.45 34.23 47.47
CA LEU A 11 3.21 33.53 46.20
C LEU A 11 2.55 34.45 45.16
N ALA A 12 1.57 35.26 45.57
CA ALA A 12 0.92 36.23 44.70
C ALA A 12 1.92 37.29 44.20
N ALA A 13 2.76 37.83 45.09
CA ALA A 13 3.80 38.78 44.71
C ALA A 13 4.83 38.14 43.76
N ALA A 14 5.28 36.92 44.03
CA ALA A 14 6.20 36.18 43.16
C ALA A 14 5.59 35.92 41.78
N PHE A 15 4.30 35.61 41.71
CA PHE A 15 3.58 35.44 40.45
C PHE A 15 3.49 36.74 39.65
N VAL A 16 3.22 37.88 40.30
CA VAL A 16 3.21 39.19 39.63
C VAL A 16 4.59 39.54 39.09
N VAL A 17 5.64 39.34 39.89
CA VAL A 17 7.04 39.56 39.44
C VAL A 17 7.35 38.66 38.24
N PHE A 18 6.98 37.39 38.30
CA PHE A 18 7.13 36.45 37.19
C PHE A 18 6.40 36.92 35.93
N LEU A 19 5.15 37.38 36.05
CA LEU A 19 4.36 37.88 34.93
C LEU A 19 5.00 39.12 34.30
N VAL A 20 5.45 40.08 35.11
CA VAL A 20 6.14 41.30 34.63
C VAL A 20 7.44 40.93 33.91
N VAL A 21 8.24 40.03 34.49
CA VAL A 21 9.46 39.51 33.85
C VAL A 21 9.14 38.81 32.53
N PHE A 22 8.10 37.98 32.50
CA PHE A 22 7.67 37.27 31.31
C PHE A 22 7.19 38.22 30.22
N VAL A 23 6.40 39.25 30.56
CA VAL A 23 5.96 40.28 29.60
C VAL A 23 7.17 41.04 29.04
N ARG A 24 8.13 41.43 29.88
CA ARG A 24 9.36 42.08 29.39
C ARG A 24 10.17 41.16 28.47
N TYR A 25 10.26 39.87 28.80
CA TYR A 25 10.88 38.86 27.93
C TYR A 25 10.13 38.71 26.61
N ALA A 26 8.80 38.67 26.64
CA ALA A 26 7.95 38.54 25.47
C ALA A 26 8.03 39.75 24.52
N MET A 27 8.37 40.93 25.05
CA MET A 27 8.61 42.14 24.26
C MET A 27 10.01 42.20 23.64
N THR A 28 10.91 41.25 23.92
CA THR A 28 12.25 41.24 23.32
C THR A 28 12.21 40.80 21.86
N VAL A 29 13.07 41.40 21.03
CA VAL A 29 13.25 41.03 19.61
C VAL A 29 13.56 39.53 19.46
N ALA A 30 14.37 38.97 20.36
CA ALA A 30 14.69 37.55 20.36
C ALA A 30 13.47 36.64 20.59
N PHE A 31 12.54 37.06 21.45
CA PHE A 31 11.30 36.30 21.67
C PHE A 31 10.35 36.43 20.48
N GLN A 32 10.20 37.63 19.91
CA GLN A 32 9.37 37.84 18.71
C GLN A 32 9.88 36.98 17.55
N TRP A 33 11.18 37.08 17.24
CA TRP A 33 11.84 36.23 16.24
C TRP A 33 11.62 34.73 16.50
N LYS A 34 11.75 34.27 17.75
CA LYS A 34 11.46 32.88 18.13
C LYS A 34 10.03 32.47 17.77
N MET A 35 9.06 33.33 18.09
CA MET A 35 7.64 33.07 17.79
C MET A 35 7.40 33.02 16.29
N ASP A 36 8.02 33.91 15.52
CA ASP A 36 7.90 33.97 14.07
C ASP A 36 8.49 32.70 13.42
N VAL A 37 9.67 32.24 13.86
CA VAL A 37 10.27 30.98 13.41
C VAL A 37 9.34 29.79 13.68
N PHE A 38 8.75 29.70 14.87
CA PHE A 38 7.83 28.61 15.20
C PHE A 38 6.53 28.65 14.39
N GLN A 39 5.96 29.84 14.17
CA GLN A 39 4.78 30.00 13.33
C GLN A 39 5.07 29.62 11.89
N CYS A 40 6.18 30.11 11.32
CA CYS A 40 6.64 29.76 9.98
C CYS A 40 6.85 28.25 9.83
N ALA A 41 7.57 27.60 10.76
CA ALA A 41 7.80 26.15 10.72
C ALA A 41 6.50 25.35 10.80
N ARG A 42 5.53 25.78 11.61
CA ARG A 42 4.21 25.15 11.69
C ARG A 42 3.43 25.34 10.38
N GLY A 43 3.47 26.54 9.79
CA GLY A 43 2.88 26.84 8.49
C GLY A 43 3.41 25.92 7.39
N LEU A 44 4.73 25.83 7.25
CA LEU A 44 5.39 24.97 6.26
C LEU A 44 5.03 23.49 6.43
N ARG A 45 5.02 22.96 7.67
CA ARG A 45 4.62 21.56 7.92
C ARG A 45 3.16 21.30 7.59
N ASN A 46 2.27 22.21 7.97
CA ASN A 46 0.85 22.10 7.62
C ASN A 46 0.65 22.13 6.10
N HIS A 47 1.42 22.97 5.39
CA HIS A 47 1.36 23.04 3.94
C HIS A 47 1.84 21.74 3.28
N LEU A 48 2.97 21.19 3.76
CA LEU A 48 3.46 19.89 3.30
C LEU A 48 2.44 18.77 3.55
N GLN A 49 1.81 18.74 4.73
CA GLN A 49 0.76 17.77 5.04
C GLN A 49 -0.48 17.92 4.15
N LYS A 50 -0.88 19.16 3.82
CA LYS A 50 -1.97 19.40 2.87
C LYS A 50 -1.63 18.86 1.49
N LEU A 51 -0.42 19.12 0.99
CA LEU A 51 0.05 18.60 -0.30
C LEU A 51 0.06 17.06 -0.31
N GLU A 52 0.52 16.41 0.76
CA GLU A 52 0.48 14.94 0.88
C GLU A 52 -0.95 14.37 0.93
N ALA A 53 -1.89 15.08 1.56
CA ALA A 53 -3.27 14.61 1.76
C ALA A 53 -4.08 14.57 0.46
N VAL A 54 -3.88 15.54 -0.44
CA VAL A 54 -4.61 15.62 -1.72
C VAL A 54 -4.25 14.45 -2.64
N ASP A 55 -2.98 14.01 -2.65
CA ASP A 55 -2.51 12.94 -3.55
C ASP A 55 -3.15 11.57 -3.23
N SER A 56 -3.58 11.33 -2.00
CA SER A 56 -4.10 10.03 -1.56
C SER A 56 -5.61 9.86 -1.77
N ALA A 57 -6.38 10.95 -1.82
CA ALA A 57 -7.84 10.89 -1.76
C ALA A 57 -8.51 10.97 -3.14
N ASP A 58 -8.03 11.83 -4.03
CA ASP A 58 -8.84 12.26 -5.18
C ASP A 58 -8.72 11.34 -6.41
N GLY A 59 -7.51 10.85 -6.70
CA GLY A 59 -7.26 10.10 -7.94
C GLY A 59 -7.98 8.74 -8.01
N ASN A 60 -7.98 7.98 -6.91
CA ASN A 60 -8.60 6.66 -6.88
C ASN A 60 -10.11 6.73 -6.76
N ALA A 61 -10.66 7.66 -5.97
CA ALA A 61 -12.09 7.77 -5.77
C ALA A 61 -12.84 8.13 -7.07
N ALA A 62 -12.28 9.06 -7.86
CA ALA A 62 -12.86 9.46 -9.14
C ALA A 62 -12.84 8.30 -10.16
N ALA A 63 -11.73 7.57 -10.25
CA ALA A 63 -11.60 6.43 -11.16
C ALA A 63 -12.54 5.27 -10.80
N VAL A 64 -12.74 5.00 -9.51
CA VAL A 64 -13.68 3.98 -9.01
C VAL A 64 -15.13 4.39 -9.31
N LYS A 65 -15.49 5.64 -9.07
CA LYS A 65 -16.83 6.16 -9.39
C LYS A 65 -17.12 6.06 -10.88
N LEU A 66 -16.17 6.47 -11.73
CA LEU A 66 -16.30 6.38 -13.17
C LEU A 66 -16.43 4.92 -13.64
N ALA A 67 -15.65 4.00 -13.06
CA ALA A 67 -15.77 2.56 -13.37
C ALA A 67 -17.17 2.03 -13.08
N ALA A 68 -17.72 2.37 -11.91
CA ALA A 68 -19.06 1.95 -11.51
C ALA A 68 -20.15 2.52 -12.44
N GLU A 69 -20.04 3.78 -12.86
CA GLU A 69 -20.98 4.41 -13.81
C GLU A 69 -20.99 3.72 -15.17
N TYR A 70 -19.81 3.42 -15.73
CA TYR A 70 -19.68 2.74 -17.03
C TYR A 70 -20.08 1.27 -16.96
N PHE A 71 -19.75 0.58 -15.87
CA PHE A 71 -20.19 -0.78 -15.67
C PHE A 71 -21.72 -0.86 -15.55
N LEU A 72 -22.34 0.09 -14.85
CA LEU A 72 -23.80 0.15 -14.73
C LEU A 72 -24.47 0.50 -16.07
N LYS A 73 -23.83 1.33 -16.91
CA LYS A 73 -24.27 1.58 -18.30
C LYS A 73 -24.27 0.29 -19.11
N GLU A 74 -23.25 -0.56 -18.98
CA GLU A 74 -23.20 -1.87 -19.64
C GLU A 74 -24.32 -2.80 -19.14
N LEU A 75 -24.54 -2.88 -17.83
CA LEU A 75 -25.63 -3.69 -17.26
C LEU A 75 -27.02 -3.25 -17.75
N ARG A 76 -27.20 -1.96 -18.08
CA ARG A 76 -28.46 -1.45 -18.69
C ARG A 76 -28.62 -1.89 -20.16
N GLY A 77 -27.52 -2.19 -20.86
CA GLY A 77 -27.54 -2.71 -22.22
C GLY A 77 -27.96 -4.18 -22.31
N ILE A 78 -27.83 -4.93 -21.22
CA ILE A 78 -28.15 -6.37 -21.19
C ILE A 78 -29.64 -6.55 -20.89
N SER A 79 -30.37 -7.12 -21.86
CA SER A 79 -31.77 -7.48 -21.68
C SER A 79 -31.93 -8.57 -20.62
N ILE A 80 -32.98 -8.42 -19.80
CA ILE A 80 -33.44 -9.45 -18.86
C ILE A 80 -33.62 -10.84 -19.50
N ASN A 81 -33.96 -10.92 -20.79
CA ASN A 81 -34.17 -12.18 -21.49
C ASN A 81 -32.96 -13.13 -21.45
N ARG A 82 -31.74 -12.61 -21.27
CA ARG A 82 -30.52 -13.41 -21.06
C ARG A 82 -30.60 -14.35 -19.85
N LEU A 83 -31.42 -14.02 -18.85
CA LEU A 83 -31.59 -14.87 -17.68
C LEU A 83 -32.23 -16.23 -18.03
N ALA A 84 -32.94 -16.35 -19.17
CA ALA A 84 -33.50 -17.61 -19.65
C ALA A 84 -32.44 -18.69 -19.95
N GLU A 85 -31.18 -18.28 -20.17
CA GLU A 85 -30.07 -19.19 -20.47
C GLU A 85 -29.63 -19.98 -19.22
N TYR A 86 -30.05 -19.56 -18.02
CA TYR A 86 -29.68 -20.18 -16.76
C TYR A 86 -30.72 -21.20 -16.28
N PRO A 87 -30.29 -22.33 -15.70
CA PRO A 87 -31.20 -23.37 -15.22
C PRO A 87 -32.12 -22.82 -14.11
N GLY A 88 -33.39 -23.20 -14.15
CA GLY A 88 -34.42 -22.75 -13.19
C GLY A 88 -35.15 -21.46 -13.59
N ILE A 89 -34.65 -20.71 -14.58
CA ILE A 89 -35.26 -19.47 -15.06
C ILE A 89 -36.03 -19.72 -16.35
N GLY A 90 -37.33 -19.98 -16.22
CA GLY A 90 -38.23 -20.13 -17.36
C GLY A 90 -38.81 -18.79 -17.88
N PRO A 91 -39.43 -18.79 -19.07
CA PRO A 91 -40.03 -17.59 -19.67
C PRO A 91 -41.12 -16.95 -18.78
N ALA A 92 -41.87 -17.76 -18.03
CA ALA A 92 -42.87 -17.24 -17.08
C ALA A 92 -42.26 -16.40 -15.94
N THR A 93 -41.00 -16.67 -15.55
CA THR A 93 -40.30 -15.86 -14.55
C THR A 93 -39.86 -14.53 -15.17
N ILE A 94 -39.43 -14.53 -16.44
CA ILE A 94 -39.05 -13.32 -17.18
C ILE A 94 -40.26 -12.41 -17.40
N THR A 95 -41.40 -12.95 -17.87
CA THR A 95 -42.63 -12.16 -18.06
C THR A 95 -43.07 -11.49 -16.76
N ARG A 96 -42.96 -12.19 -15.62
CA ARG A 96 -43.26 -11.58 -14.31
C ARG A 96 -42.31 -10.44 -13.95
N LEU A 97 -41.01 -10.62 -14.17
CA LEU A 97 -40.04 -9.55 -13.93
C LEU A 97 -40.32 -8.33 -14.83
N GLU A 98 -40.70 -8.55 -16.09
CA GLU A 98 -41.13 -7.49 -17.00
C GLU A 98 -42.43 -6.80 -16.52
N GLU A 99 -43.41 -7.55 -16.00
CA GLU A 99 -44.64 -7.01 -15.38
C GLU A 99 -44.33 -6.09 -14.18
N PHE A 100 -43.25 -6.37 -13.44
CA PHE A 100 -42.75 -5.51 -12.35
C PHE A 100 -41.85 -4.36 -12.84
N GLY A 101 -41.70 -4.19 -14.14
CA GLY A 101 -40.94 -3.10 -14.75
C GLY A 101 -39.44 -3.35 -14.86
N PHE A 102 -38.95 -4.55 -14.55
CA PHE A 102 -37.54 -4.92 -14.75
C PHE A 102 -37.32 -5.22 -16.24
N ARG A 103 -36.56 -4.36 -16.93
CA ARG A 103 -36.29 -4.51 -18.37
C ARG A 103 -34.84 -4.88 -18.64
N THR A 104 -33.95 -4.54 -17.73
CA THR A 104 -32.50 -4.68 -17.89
C THR A 104 -31.90 -5.44 -16.73
N LEU A 105 -30.70 -6.00 -16.94
CA LEU A 105 -29.95 -6.67 -15.88
C LEU A 105 -29.60 -5.70 -14.74
N ALA A 106 -29.35 -4.42 -15.04
CA ALA A 106 -29.11 -3.39 -14.03
C ALA A 106 -30.29 -3.23 -13.05
N ASP A 107 -31.51 -3.25 -13.56
CA ASP A 107 -32.72 -3.10 -12.73
C ASP A 107 -32.84 -4.28 -11.75
N VAL A 108 -32.59 -5.50 -12.23
CA VAL A 108 -32.66 -6.72 -11.42
C VAL A 108 -31.50 -6.78 -10.41
N ALA A 109 -30.27 -6.44 -10.84
CA ALA A 109 -29.07 -6.52 -9.99
C ALA A 109 -29.07 -5.52 -8.82
N THR A 110 -29.75 -4.37 -8.99
CA THR A 110 -29.85 -3.33 -7.95
C THR A 110 -31.09 -3.48 -7.06
N SER A 111 -32.03 -4.35 -7.42
CA SER A 111 -33.30 -4.52 -6.73
C SER A 111 -33.33 -5.77 -5.85
N ARG A 112 -34.17 -5.75 -4.81
CA ARG A 112 -34.46 -6.94 -4.00
C ARG A 112 -35.72 -7.61 -4.53
N PHE A 113 -35.62 -8.86 -4.95
CA PHE A 113 -36.75 -9.62 -5.53
C PHE A 113 -37.29 -10.74 -4.63
N ASP A 114 -36.85 -10.79 -3.37
CA ASP A 114 -37.26 -11.83 -2.40
C ASP A 114 -38.77 -11.80 -2.08
N ASN A 115 -39.48 -10.72 -2.43
CA ASN A 115 -40.90 -10.50 -2.13
C ASN A 115 -41.77 -10.31 -3.39
N LEU A 116 -41.29 -10.65 -4.60
CA LEU A 116 -42.08 -10.46 -5.81
C LEU A 116 -43.25 -11.47 -5.86
N PRO A 117 -44.51 -11.00 -5.95
CA PRO A 117 -45.68 -11.88 -6.09
C PRO A 117 -45.49 -12.90 -7.21
N GLY A 118 -45.67 -14.18 -6.86
CA GLY A 118 -45.54 -15.31 -7.79
C GLY A 118 -44.14 -15.88 -7.92
N ILE A 119 -43.08 -15.23 -7.43
CA ILE A 119 -41.73 -15.79 -7.39
C ILE A 119 -41.51 -16.41 -6.00
N GLY A 120 -41.64 -17.73 -5.91
CA GLY A 120 -41.35 -18.46 -4.67
C GLY A 120 -39.87 -18.45 -4.30
N PRO A 121 -39.51 -18.80 -3.04
CA PRO A 121 -38.14 -18.68 -2.52
C PRO A 121 -37.11 -19.50 -3.30
N SER A 122 -37.50 -20.69 -3.82
CA SER A 122 -36.62 -21.47 -4.69
C SER A 122 -36.26 -20.72 -5.97
N ARG A 123 -37.25 -20.09 -6.63
CA ARG A 123 -37.01 -19.32 -7.85
C ARG A 123 -36.24 -18.03 -7.57
N ALA A 124 -36.46 -17.41 -6.42
CA ALA A 124 -35.67 -16.25 -6.00
C ALA A 124 -34.19 -16.63 -5.83
N ALA A 125 -33.90 -17.79 -5.24
CA ALA A 125 -32.53 -18.30 -5.14
C ALA A 125 -31.89 -18.58 -6.52
N ASP A 126 -32.64 -19.25 -7.42
CA ASP A 126 -32.18 -19.50 -8.79
C ASP A 126 -31.92 -18.18 -9.54
N LEU A 127 -32.79 -17.18 -9.33
CA LEU A 127 -32.66 -15.85 -9.94
C LEU A 127 -31.44 -15.10 -9.41
N HIS A 128 -31.18 -15.12 -8.10
CA HIS A 128 -29.97 -14.56 -7.49
C HIS A 128 -28.71 -15.21 -8.05
N ALA A 129 -28.71 -16.54 -8.19
CA ALA A 129 -27.59 -17.28 -8.75
C ALA A 129 -27.34 -16.91 -10.22
N ALA A 130 -28.39 -16.85 -11.04
CA ALA A 130 -28.32 -16.47 -12.45
C ALA A 130 -27.82 -15.02 -12.63
N VAL A 131 -28.40 -14.06 -11.89
CA VAL A 131 -27.98 -12.65 -11.92
C VAL A 131 -26.54 -12.51 -11.48
N SER A 132 -26.13 -13.16 -10.39
CA SER A 132 -24.75 -13.12 -9.89
C SER A 132 -23.74 -13.74 -10.86
N ALA A 133 -24.13 -14.80 -11.57
CA ALA A 133 -23.29 -15.41 -12.60
C ALA A 133 -23.13 -14.48 -13.81
N LEU A 134 -24.23 -13.89 -14.29
CA LEU A 134 -24.23 -12.99 -15.45
C LEU A 134 -23.51 -11.66 -15.16
N VAL A 135 -23.67 -11.10 -13.96
CA VAL A 135 -22.93 -9.90 -13.51
C VAL A 135 -21.43 -10.20 -13.44
N ARG A 136 -21.02 -11.37 -12.92
CA ARG A 136 -19.59 -11.76 -12.90
C ARG A 136 -19.01 -11.95 -14.29
N ASP A 137 -19.75 -12.58 -15.21
CA ASP A 137 -19.31 -12.72 -16.60
C ASP A 137 -19.17 -11.34 -17.28
N THR A 138 -20.17 -10.48 -17.10
CA THR A 138 -20.15 -9.11 -17.62
C THR A 138 -19.00 -8.31 -17.03
N GLN A 139 -18.76 -8.42 -15.73
CA GLN A 139 -17.62 -7.78 -15.06
C GLN A 139 -16.29 -8.30 -15.63
N ALA A 140 -16.13 -9.60 -15.81
CA ALA A 140 -14.92 -10.18 -16.39
C ALA A 140 -14.66 -9.66 -17.82
N ARG A 141 -15.72 -9.53 -18.64
CA ARG A 141 -15.64 -8.97 -20.00
C ARG A 141 -15.35 -7.46 -19.99
N PHE A 142 -15.95 -6.72 -19.07
CA PHE A 142 -15.69 -5.30 -18.86
C PHE A 142 -14.24 -5.08 -18.44
N ASP A 143 -13.75 -5.83 -17.45
CA ASP A 143 -12.36 -5.75 -16.97
C ASP A 143 -11.35 -6.16 -18.04
N ALA A 144 -11.69 -7.15 -18.87
CA ALA A 144 -10.89 -7.53 -20.04
C ALA A 144 -10.85 -6.44 -21.13
N GLY A 145 -11.80 -5.49 -21.11
CA GLY A 145 -11.96 -4.49 -22.17
C GLY A 145 -12.62 -5.04 -23.44
N ALA A 146 -13.37 -6.14 -23.32
CA ALA A 146 -14.07 -6.78 -24.44
C ALA A 146 -15.38 -6.07 -24.82
N VAL A 147 -15.75 -5.01 -24.09
CA VAL A 147 -17.00 -4.26 -24.22
C VAL A 147 -16.67 -2.81 -24.62
N PRO A 148 -17.44 -2.16 -25.53
CA PRO A 148 -17.20 -0.78 -25.95
C PRO A 148 -17.15 0.23 -24.79
N GLU A 149 -18.04 0.07 -23.81
CA GLU A 149 -18.15 0.88 -22.59
C GLU A 149 -16.86 0.80 -21.76
N ALA A 150 -16.24 -0.38 -21.68
CA ALA A 150 -14.98 -0.56 -20.98
C ALA A 150 -13.81 0.14 -21.71
N LEU A 151 -13.83 0.16 -23.04
CA LEU A 151 -12.84 0.89 -23.84
C LEU A 151 -13.01 2.42 -23.67
N GLU A 152 -14.25 2.91 -23.63
CA GLU A 152 -14.56 4.32 -23.36
C GLU A 152 -14.11 4.73 -21.95
N TYR A 153 -14.42 3.90 -20.94
CA TYR A 153 -13.91 4.05 -19.58
C TYR A 153 -12.38 4.15 -19.53
N ARG A 154 -11.66 3.21 -20.16
CA ARG A 154 -10.19 3.22 -20.21
C ARG A 154 -9.65 4.49 -20.83
N ARG A 155 -10.22 4.94 -21.97
CA ARG A 155 -9.83 6.21 -22.63
C ARG A 155 -10.00 7.40 -21.69
N LEU A 156 -11.10 7.49 -20.96
CA LEU A 156 -11.34 8.58 -20.01
C LEU A 156 -10.41 8.53 -18.80
N VAL A 157 -10.14 7.34 -18.27
CA VAL A 157 -9.18 7.16 -17.17
C VAL A 157 -7.77 7.53 -17.63
N ASP A 158 -7.36 7.12 -18.82
CA ASP A 158 -6.04 7.44 -19.36
C ASP A 158 -5.92 8.94 -19.66
N ALA A 159 -6.96 9.58 -20.20
CA ALA A 159 -7.00 11.03 -20.39
C ALA A 159 -6.94 11.78 -19.04
N SER A 160 -7.68 11.31 -18.02
CA SER A 160 -7.63 11.88 -16.68
C SER A 160 -6.27 11.66 -16.02
N ARG A 161 -5.64 10.50 -16.19
CA ARG A 161 -4.29 10.23 -15.71
C ARG A 161 -3.27 11.13 -16.40
N ALA A 162 -3.37 11.33 -17.71
CA ALA A 162 -2.48 12.22 -18.45
C ALA A 162 -2.61 13.67 -17.98
N ALA A 163 -3.85 14.14 -17.74
CA ALA A 163 -4.08 15.46 -17.15
C ALA A 163 -3.50 15.56 -15.73
N ASN A 164 -3.79 14.56 -14.89
CA ASN A 164 -3.29 14.53 -13.51
C ASN A 164 -1.76 14.39 -13.44
N GLN A 165 -1.09 13.78 -14.43
CA GLN A 165 0.37 13.66 -14.43
C GLN A 165 1.05 15.03 -14.46
N LEU A 166 0.51 15.99 -15.23
CA LEU A 166 1.04 17.36 -15.25
C LEU A 166 0.86 18.04 -13.89
N ASP A 167 -0.30 17.87 -13.28
CA ASP A 167 -0.59 18.39 -11.93
C ASP A 167 0.30 17.73 -10.87
N VAL A 168 0.56 16.42 -10.98
CA VAL A 168 1.44 15.69 -10.07
C VAL A 168 2.87 16.21 -10.20
N VAL A 169 3.38 16.47 -11.40
CA VAL A 169 4.72 17.06 -11.57
C VAL A 169 4.80 18.44 -10.95
N ALA A 170 3.79 19.29 -11.17
CA ALA A 170 3.71 20.61 -10.54
C ALA A 170 3.69 20.51 -9.00
N ARG A 171 2.87 19.63 -8.44
CA ARG A 171 2.78 19.40 -6.99
C ARG A 171 4.04 18.80 -6.39
N VAL A 172 4.70 17.85 -7.06
CA VAL A 172 5.97 17.28 -6.60
C VAL A 172 7.04 18.37 -6.55
N SER A 173 7.06 19.26 -7.54
CA SER A 173 7.97 20.41 -7.52
C SER A 173 7.66 21.36 -6.35
N GLU A 174 6.37 21.61 -6.06
CA GLU A 174 5.95 22.41 -4.91
C GLU A 174 6.33 21.74 -3.58
N GLN A 175 6.03 20.44 -3.42
CA GLN A 175 6.43 19.65 -2.25
C GLN A 175 7.93 19.71 -2.02
N MET A 176 8.74 19.64 -3.09
CA MET A 176 10.19 19.74 -2.99
C MET A 176 10.65 21.12 -2.49
N VAL A 177 10.08 22.20 -3.02
CA VAL A 177 10.36 23.58 -2.56
C VAL A 177 9.98 23.76 -1.09
N VAL A 178 8.81 23.26 -0.69
CA VAL A 178 8.33 23.34 0.71
C VAL A 178 9.19 22.49 1.63
N ALA A 179 9.58 21.29 1.22
CA ALA A 179 10.46 20.43 1.98
C ALA A 179 11.86 21.04 2.15
N GLU A 180 12.37 21.73 1.13
CA GLU A 180 13.62 22.49 1.22
C GLU A 180 13.50 23.68 2.18
N ALA A 181 12.39 24.41 2.14
CA ALA A 181 12.09 25.48 3.12
C ALA A 181 12.01 24.93 4.56
N VAL A 182 11.38 23.76 4.75
CA VAL A 182 11.34 23.07 6.05
C VAL A 182 12.74 22.69 6.52
N ARG A 183 13.62 22.24 5.61
CA ARG A 183 15.02 21.95 5.95
C ARG A 183 15.77 23.23 6.32
N GLY A 184 15.57 24.31 5.56
CA GLY A 184 16.21 25.61 5.81
C GLY A 184 15.83 26.22 7.18
N ILE A 185 14.59 26.02 7.65
CA ILE A 185 14.16 26.53 8.96
C ILE A 185 14.64 25.67 10.14
N GLN A 186 15.12 24.44 9.93
CA GLN A 186 15.60 23.58 11.03
C GLN A 186 16.77 24.20 11.79
N GLU A 187 17.73 24.82 11.08
CA GLU A 187 18.85 25.51 11.72
C GLU A 187 18.38 26.67 12.61
N GLN A 188 17.37 27.42 12.16
CA GLN A 188 16.78 28.53 12.91
C GLN A 188 15.98 28.01 14.11
N LEU A 189 15.25 26.89 13.96
CA LEU A 189 14.53 26.23 15.05
C LEU A 189 15.48 25.81 16.18
N ASP A 190 16.62 25.24 15.86
CA ASP A 190 17.61 24.81 16.86
C ASP A 190 18.11 25.99 17.71
N VAL A 191 18.31 27.15 17.09
CA VAL A 191 18.66 28.38 17.81
C VAL A 191 17.45 28.93 18.58
N ALA A 192 16.24 28.92 18.00
CA ALA A 192 15.00 29.38 18.62
C ALA A 192 14.63 28.58 19.89
N TYR A 193 14.88 27.26 19.92
CA TYR A 193 14.70 26.44 21.13
C TYR A 193 15.66 26.84 22.26
N ARG A 194 16.84 27.39 21.94
CA ARG A 194 17.81 27.89 22.91
C ARG A 194 17.49 29.28 23.44
N VAL A 195 16.54 29.99 22.84
CA VAL A 195 16.00 31.26 23.36
C VAL A 195 15.01 30.94 24.47
N THR A 196 15.45 31.10 25.72
CA THR A 196 14.64 30.81 26.92
C THR A 196 14.61 32.00 27.88
N MET A 197 13.51 32.14 28.61
CA MET A 197 13.34 33.17 29.64
C MET A 197 14.45 33.12 30.70
N TRP A 198 14.92 31.92 31.06
CA TRP A 198 16.02 31.74 32.01
C TRP A 198 17.33 32.37 31.52
N ARG A 199 17.66 32.23 30.24
CA ARG A 199 18.85 32.87 29.68
C ARG A 199 18.73 34.39 29.63
N PHE A 200 17.54 34.90 29.34
CA PHE A 200 17.24 36.33 29.41
C PHE A 200 17.45 36.88 30.83
N LEU A 201 16.88 36.21 31.84
CA LEU A 201 17.03 36.58 33.25
C LEU A 201 18.50 36.58 33.70
N LEU A 202 19.27 35.58 33.28
CA LEU A 202 20.70 35.45 33.61
C LEU A 202 21.61 36.31 32.71
N ARG A 203 21.05 37.08 31.76
CA ARG A 203 21.77 37.88 30.75
C ARG A 203 22.88 37.09 30.03
N ARG A 204 22.67 35.78 29.82
CA ARG A 204 23.66 34.92 29.15
C ARG A 204 23.52 35.06 27.64
N PRO A 205 24.62 35.21 26.88
CA PRO A 205 24.55 35.21 25.43
C PRO A 205 24.01 33.87 24.94
N ILE A 206 23.15 33.91 23.90
CA ILE A 206 22.56 32.72 23.29
C ILE A 206 23.48 32.29 22.14
N PRO A 207 24.17 31.13 22.22
CA PRO A 207 25.08 30.70 21.17
C PRO A 207 24.34 30.52 19.85
N GLY A 208 24.84 31.18 18.80
CA GLY A 208 24.27 31.16 17.45
C GLY A 208 23.23 32.25 17.17
N LEU A 209 22.74 32.99 18.18
CA LEU A 209 21.82 34.11 17.97
C LEU A 209 22.59 35.37 17.62
N THR A 210 22.99 35.51 16.37
CA THR A 210 23.65 36.71 15.84
C THR A 210 22.62 37.75 15.36
N ALA A 211 23.02 39.02 15.26
CA ALA A 211 22.19 40.06 14.65
C ALA A 211 21.84 39.72 13.20
N GLU A 212 22.74 39.03 12.49
CA GLU A 212 22.50 38.50 11.16
C GLU A 212 21.37 37.47 11.15
N LEU A 213 21.33 36.53 12.11
CA LEU A 213 20.25 35.54 12.20
C LEU A 213 18.91 36.18 12.53
N LEU A 214 18.89 37.21 13.40
CA LEU A 214 17.67 37.96 13.73
C LEU A 214 17.10 38.71 12.53
N ASN A 215 17.95 39.17 11.62
CA ASN A 215 17.57 39.90 10.41
C ASN A 215 17.41 38.98 9.18
N ARG A 216 17.73 37.69 9.29
CA ARG A 216 17.61 36.74 8.18
C ARG A 216 16.12 36.54 7.89
N PRO A 217 15.67 36.77 6.64
CA PRO A 217 14.27 36.54 6.29
C PRO A 217 13.92 35.08 6.55
N LEU A 218 12.77 34.85 7.16
CA LEU A 218 12.23 33.50 7.31
C LEU A 218 11.90 32.96 5.92
N PRO A 219 12.13 31.66 5.65
CA PRO A 219 11.73 31.04 4.40
C PRO A 219 10.21 31.09 4.29
N TYR A 220 9.70 32.11 3.62
CA TYR A 220 8.30 32.22 3.26
C TYR A 220 8.13 31.48 1.94
N VAL A 221 7.36 30.40 1.97
CA VAL A 221 6.74 29.94 0.73
C VAL A 221 5.72 31.01 0.45
N GLU A 222 6.06 31.90 -0.48
CA GLU A 222 5.08 32.80 -1.07
C GLU A 222 3.97 31.88 -1.57
N GLU A 223 2.86 31.84 -0.83
CA GLU A 223 1.64 31.23 -1.33
C GLU A 223 1.45 31.96 -2.65
N ARG A 224 1.75 31.28 -3.76
CA ARG A 224 1.47 31.79 -5.10
C ARG A 224 -0.04 31.88 -5.17
N HIS A 225 -0.59 32.93 -4.58
CA HIS A 225 -1.74 33.66 -5.07
C HIS A 225 -1.30 34.43 -6.31
N GLU A 226 -0.62 33.76 -7.26
CA GLU A 226 -1.02 34.04 -8.62
C GLU A 226 -2.45 33.52 -8.67
N PRO A 227 -3.47 34.41 -8.80
CA PRO A 227 -4.82 33.93 -9.11
C PRO A 227 -4.60 33.06 -10.33
N ALA A 228 -4.77 31.74 -10.18
CA ALA A 228 -4.49 30.76 -11.22
C ALA A 228 -5.03 31.37 -12.51
N ALA A 229 -4.13 31.91 -13.34
CA ALA A 229 -4.49 32.81 -14.40
C ALA A 229 -5.32 31.94 -15.31
N GLU A 230 -6.64 32.07 -15.18
CA GLU A 230 -7.65 31.02 -15.38
C GLU A 230 -7.25 30.28 -16.64
N ALA A 231 -6.44 29.23 -16.48
CA ALA A 231 -5.80 28.58 -17.60
C ALA A 231 -7.01 28.01 -18.29
N PRO A 232 -7.39 28.55 -19.46
CA PRO A 232 -8.77 28.59 -19.87
C PRO A 232 -9.27 27.19 -19.68
N ALA A 233 -10.27 27.04 -18.81
CA ALA A 233 -11.04 25.84 -18.70
C ALA A 233 -11.83 25.73 -20.02
N ALA A 234 -11.12 25.59 -21.14
CA ALA A 234 -11.34 24.53 -22.08
C ALA A 234 -11.50 23.26 -21.22
N LYS A 235 -12.72 23.12 -20.67
CA LYS A 235 -13.43 21.85 -20.68
C LYS A 235 -12.95 21.20 -21.94
N ALA A 236 -12.09 20.20 -21.81
CA ALA A 236 -11.72 19.36 -22.91
C ALA A 236 -13.05 18.73 -23.34
N GLN A 237 -13.78 19.45 -24.20
CA GLN A 237 -14.60 18.84 -25.21
C GLN A 237 -13.58 17.98 -25.93
N ILE A 238 -13.51 16.72 -25.51
CA ILE A 238 -12.80 15.68 -26.23
C ILE A 238 -13.21 15.92 -27.69
N PRO A 239 -12.29 16.32 -28.58
CA PRO A 239 -12.64 16.57 -29.95
C PRO A 239 -13.32 15.29 -30.44
N LEU A 240 -14.64 15.36 -30.70
CA LEU A 240 -15.32 14.22 -31.29
C LEU A 240 -14.52 13.89 -32.56
N PRO A 241 -14.14 12.61 -32.78
CA PRO A 241 -13.47 12.25 -34.01
C PRO A 241 -14.32 12.75 -35.18
N PRO A 242 -13.71 13.34 -36.23
CA PRO A 242 -14.45 13.86 -37.37
C PRO A 242 -15.32 12.73 -37.92
N VAL A 243 -16.63 12.92 -37.90
CA VAL A 243 -17.57 12.02 -38.57
C VAL A 243 -17.11 11.96 -40.03
N PRO A 244 -16.76 10.79 -40.58
CA PRO A 244 -16.32 10.72 -41.96
C PRO A 244 -17.46 11.19 -42.86
N GLU A 245 -17.26 12.36 -43.46
CA GLU A 245 -18.12 12.95 -44.46
C GLU A 245 -18.11 12.02 -45.68
N ALA A 246 -19.21 11.27 -45.85
CA ALA A 246 -19.40 10.35 -46.95
C ALA A 246 -19.56 11.13 -48.26
N ALA A 247 -18.44 11.50 -48.87
CA ALA A 247 -18.39 11.92 -50.25
C ALA A 247 -18.38 10.67 -51.15
N GLY A 248 -19.51 10.41 -51.81
CA GLY A 248 -19.69 9.27 -52.71
C GLY A 248 -20.89 9.45 -53.62
N SER A 249 -20.91 10.56 -54.36
CA SER A 249 -21.78 10.76 -55.53
C SER A 249 -21.34 9.85 -56.67
N LEU A 250 -22.27 9.05 -57.21
CA LEU A 250 -22.19 8.53 -58.58
C LEU A 250 -23.58 8.23 -59.14
N ALA A 251 -24.05 9.16 -59.98
CA ALA A 251 -24.71 9.01 -61.27
C ALA A 251 -25.89 8.00 -61.45
N ALA A 252 -27.06 8.62 -61.66
CA ALA A 252 -27.91 8.50 -62.85
C ALA A 252 -28.39 7.11 -63.32
N ARG A 253 -29.69 6.85 -63.11
CA ARG A 253 -30.53 6.24 -64.14
C ARG A 253 -31.97 6.75 -64.02
N GLY A 254 -32.44 7.33 -65.11
CA GLY A 254 -33.72 8.02 -65.18
C GLY A 254 -34.94 7.11 -65.06
N GLY A 255 -36.03 7.72 -64.58
CA GLY A 255 -37.37 7.17 -64.57
C GLY A 255 -38.29 8.24 -64.03
N GLY A 256 -39.04 8.90 -64.92
CA GLY A 256 -39.97 9.95 -64.55
C GLY A 256 -41.16 9.38 -63.80
N GLU A 257 -41.32 9.76 -62.54
CA GLU A 257 -42.61 9.72 -61.85
C GLU A 257 -42.85 11.08 -61.22
N ARG A 258 -44.01 11.65 -61.56
CA ARG A 258 -44.55 12.86 -60.92
C ARG A 258 -44.88 12.53 -59.48
N PHE A 259 -43.97 12.83 -58.55
CA PHE A 259 -44.26 12.74 -57.13
C PHE A 259 -45.00 14.00 -56.68
N VAL A 260 -46.21 13.79 -56.16
CA VAL A 260 -47.06 14.80 -55.55
C VAL A 260 -46.41 15.31 -54.27
N LEU A 261 -46.35 16.63 -54.10
CA LEU A 261 -45.89 17.30 -52.88
C LEU A 261 -46.69 16.79 -51.66
N PRO A 262 -46.04 16.26 -50.60
CA PRO A 262 -46.73 16.07 -49.32
C PRO A 262 -47.01 17.43 -48.65
N PRO A 263 -48.13 17.56 -47.93
CA PRO A 263 -48.50 18.79 -47.24
C PRO A 263 -47.52 19.12 -46.10
N THR A 264 -47.29 20.42 -45.96
CA THR A 264 -46.51 21.08 -44.91
C THR A 264 -46.82 20.52 -43.51
N PRO A 265 -45.81 20.12 -42.72
CA PRO A 265 -46.04 19.66 -41.35
C PRO A 265 -46.53 20.84 -40.47
N PRO A 266 -47.52 20.61 -39.58
CA PRO A 266 -47.96 21.62 -38.63
C PRO A 266 -46.90 21.92 -37.57
N ALA A 267 -46.95 23.13 -37.04
CA ALA A 267 -46.04 23.71 -36.06
C ALA A 267 -45.80 22.79 -34.83
N PRO A 268 -44.60 22.84 -34.23
CA PRO A 268 -44.24 21.99 -33.10
C PRO A 268 -45.15 22.28 -31.90
N VAL A 269 -45.92 21.27 -31.52
CA VAL A 269 -46.69 21.25 -30.28
C VAL A 269 -45.70 21.18 -29.11
N SER A 270 -45.91 22.05 -28.13
CA SER A 270 -45.16 22.11 -26.87
C SER A 270 -45.02 20.71 -26.25
N PRO A 271 -43.83 20.34 -25.74
CA PRO A 271 -43.65 19.02 -25.14
C PRO A 271 -44.62 18.83 -23.97
N PRO A 272 -45.19 17.62 -23.81
CA PRO A 272 -46.09 17.33 -22.70
C PRO A 272 -45.37 17.58 -21.38
N VAL A 273 -46.03 18.34 -20.52
CA VAL A 273 -45.62 18.53 -19.12
C VAL A 273 -45.52 17.14 -18.49
N ASP A 274 -44.31 16.78 -18.10
CA ASP A 274 -44.02 15.52 -17.42
C ASP A 274 -44.59 15.60 -15.99
N ILE A 275 -45.81 15.08 -15.84
CA ILE A 275 -46.53 15.03 -14.55
C ILE A 275 -45.75 14.21 -13.51
N PHE A 276 -44.89 13.26 -13.94
CA PHE A 276 -44.05 12.49 -13.02
C PHE A 276 -42.83 13.28 -12.52
N ALA A 277 -42.31 14.24 -13.28
CA ALA A 277 -41.20 15.09 -12.83
C ALA A 277 -41.62 16.10 -11.75
N ALA A 278 -42.92 16.39 -11.61
CA ALA A 278 -43.45 17.29 -10.58
C ALA A 278 -43.64 16.60 -9.22
N ASP A 279 -44.09 15.34 -9.20
CA ASP A 279 -44.39 14.62 -7.95
C ASP A 279 -43.13 14.12 -7.21
N PHE A 280 -41.99 14.00 -7.88
CA PHE A 280 -40.71 13.69 -7.22
C PHE A 280 -40.00 14.92 -6.62
N ARG A 281 -40.52 16.14 -6.82
CA ARG A 281 -39.89 17.38 -6.32
C ARG A 281 -40.47 17.92 -5.01
N THR A 282 -41.52 17.31 -4.46
CA THR A 282 -42.21 17.81 -3.25
C THR A 282 -42.32 16.80 -2.12
N ALA A 283 -41.61 15.66 -2.19
CA ALA A 283 -41.35 14.88 -0.98
C ALA A 283 -40.45 15.71 -0.06
N PRO A 284 -40.87 16.04 1.18
CA PRO A 284 -39.99 16.71 2.13
C PRO A 284 -38.77 15.82 2.31
N VAL A 285 -37.60 16.33 1.90
CA VAL A 285 -36.31 15.72 2.20
C VAL A 285 -36.30 15.50 3.70
N ALA A 286 -36.49 14.25 4.11
CA ALA A 286 -36.27 13.83 5.48
C ALA A 286 -34.89 14.36 5.83
N LYS A 287 -34.82 15.20 6.88
CA LYS A 287 -33.57 15.76 7.42
C LYS A 287 -32.50 14.68 7.30
N VAL A 288 -31.57 14.86 6.36
CA VAL A 288 -30.34 14.09 6.33
C VAL A 288 -29.70 14.41 7.66
N GLU A 289 -29.78 13.46 8.59
CA GLU A 289 -29.06 13.56 9.85
C GLU A 289 -27.61 13.89 9.48
N PRO A 290 -27.00 14.90 10.12
CA PRO A 290 -25.60 15.21 9.88
C PRO A 290 -24.80 13.91 10.03
N PRO A 291 -23.79 13.66 9.17
CA PRO A 291 -23.02 12.42 9.20
C PRO A 291 -22.61 12.16 10.65
N LYS A 292 -23.11 11.07 11.23
CA LYS A 292 -22.78 10.64 12.60
C LYS A 292 -21.26 10.69 12.69
N GLY A 293 -20.76 11.60 13.53
CA GLY A 293 -19.32 11.79 13.71
C GLY A 293 -18.65 10.44 13.96
N ASP A 294 -17.48 10.24 13.38
CA ASP A 294 -16.67 9.04 13.57
C ASP A 294 -16.63 8.70 15.07
N HIS A 295 -16.84 7.42 15.40
CA HIS A 295 -16.75 6.93 16.78
C HIS A 295 -15.44 7.41 17.41
N PRO A 296 -15.42 7.96 18.65
CA PRO A 296 -14.25 8.63 19.22
C PRO A 296 -13.01 7.72 19.34
N TRP A 297 -13.20 6.40 19.37
CA TRP A 297 -12.12 5.41 19.43
C TRP A 297 -11.60 4.95 18.06
N LEU A 298 -12.29 5.28 16.95
CA LEU A 298 -11.85 4.90 15.60
C LEU A 298 -10.45 5.45 15.25
N PRO A 299 -10.09 6.71 15.54
CA PRO A 299 -8.75 7.22 15.27
C PRO A 299 -7.66 6.45 16.03
N LYS A 300 -7.90 6.13 17.30
CA LYS A 300 -7.00 5.32 18.13
C LYS A 300 -6.84 3.92 17.56
N MET A 301 -7.95 3.28 17.18
CA MET A 301 -7.93 1.96 16.54
C MET A 301 -7.16 1.97 15.21
N ARG A 302 -7.39 2.97 14.34
CA ARG A 302 -6.63 3.15 13.08
C ARG A 302 -5.13 3.29 13.32
N ALA A 303 -4.73 4.09 14.32
CA ALA A 303 -3.32 4.27 14.65
C ALA A 303 -2.68 2.95 15.13
N VAL A 304 -3.38 2.19 15.99
CA VAL A 304 -2.91 0.88 16.48
C VAL A 304 -2.77 -0.13 15.34
N VAL A 305 -3.76 -0.21 14.44
CA VAL A 305 -3.70 -1.08 13.25
C VAL A 305 -2.53 -0.67 12.35
N GLY A 306 -2.39 0.64 12.08
CA GLY A 306 -1.28 1.20 11.29
C GLY A 306 0.09 0.84 11.84
N PHE A 307 0.27 0.98 13.16
CA PHE A 307 1.49 0.56 13.84
C PHE A 307 1.73 -0.94 13.74
N ALA A 308 0.73 -1.76 14.02
CA ALA A 308 0.88 -3.21 14.02
C ALA A 308 1.28 -3.75 12.63
N PHE A 309 0.67 -3.22 11.56
CA PHE A 309 1.08 -3.56 10.20
C PHE A 309 2.45 -2.99 9.81
N ALA A 310 2.81 -1.80 10.28
CA ALA A 310 4.15 -1.24 10.04
C ALA A 310 5.25 -2.13 10.66
N VAL A 311 5.03 -2.65 11.87
CA VAL A 311 5.95 -3.63 12.51
C VAL A 311 6.00 -4.92 11.70
N SER A 312 4.84 -5.48 11.34
CA SER A 312 4.73 -6.75 10.60
C SER A 312 5.33 -6.69 9.18
N ARG A 313 5.57 -5.50 8.63
CA ARG A 313 6.09 -5.32 7.26
C ARG A 313 7.60 -5.09 7.21
N CYS A 314 8.29 -5.12 8.35
CA CYS A 314 9.72 -4.81 8.43
C CYS A 314 10.60 -5.88 7.75
N ASP A 315 10.15 -7.13 7.73
CA ASP A 315 10.82 -8.27 7.09
C ASP A 315 10.27 -8.55 5.67
N GLY A 316 9.05 -8.10 5.36
CA GLY A 316 8.49 -8.09 4.01
C GLY A 316 6.97 -8.19 3.96
N LYS A 317 6.46 -9.41 3.78
CA LYS A 317 5.03 -9.67 3.61
C LYS A 317 4.43 -10.10 4.93
N VAL A 318 3.31 -9.48 5.30
CA VAL A 318 2.57 -9.81 6.51
C VAL A 318 2.04 -11.25 6.42
N THR A 319 2.37 -12.07 7.41
CA THR A 319 1.96 -13.48 7.45
C THR A 319 0.54 -13.62 8.01
N LYS A 320 -0.12 -14.75 7.73
CA LYS A 320 -1.42 -15.07 8.33
C LYS A 320 -1.35 -15.15 9.87
N SER A 321 -0.20 -15.55 10.40
CA SER A 321 0.03 -15.69 11.84
C SER A 321 0.12 -14.32 12.52
N GLU A 322 0.87 -13.38 11.95
CA GLU A 322 0.94 -11.99 12.41
C GLU A 322 -0.43 -11.34 12.34
N ARG A 323 -1.14 -11.47 11.21
CA ARG A 323 -2.49 -10.93 11.05
C ARG A 323 -3.44 -11.43 12.14
N LYS A 324 -3.35 -12.72 12.50
CA LYS A 324 -4.14 -13.31 13.59
C LYS A 324 -3.80 -12.69 14.96
N ILE A 325 -2.52 -12.41 15.24
CA ILE A 325 -2.08 -11.74 16.47
C ILE A 325 -2.61 -10.30 16.53
N ILE A 326 -2.51 -9.56 15.42
CA ILE A 326 -3.04 -8.18 15.31
C ILE A 326 -4.54 -8.20 15.60
N ARG A 327 -5.30 -9.06 14.93
CA ARG A 327 -6.75 -9.18 15.11
C ARG A 327 -7.11 -9.52 16.55
N GLY A 328 -6.46 -10.52 17.15
CA GLY A 328 -6.69 -10.92 18.54
C GLY A 328 -6.41 -9.79 19.54
N PHE A 329 -5.38 -8.97 19.29
CA PHE A 329 -5.12 -7.78 20.11
C PHE A 329 -6.22 -6.71 19.97
N LEU A 330 -6.70 -6.47 18.74
CA LEU A 330 -7.77 -5.50 18.50
C LEU A 330 -9.10 -5.95 19.11
N GLU A 331 -9.44 -7.23 19.00
CA GLU A 331 -10.60 -7.83 19.66
C GLU A 331 -10.49 -7.68 21.19
N GLN A 332 -9.31 -7.92 21.77
CA GLN A 332 -9.10 -7.73 23.21
C GLN A 332 -9.23 -6.26 23.64
N LYS A 333 -8.66 -5.32 22.87
CA LYS A 333 -8.58 -3.90 23.25
C LYS A 333 -9.87 -3.13 22.95
N PHE A 334 -10.52 -3.42 21.82
CA PHE A 334 -11.69 -2.70 21.31
C PHE A 334 -12.97 -3.56 21.28
N GLY A 335 -12.93 -4.80 21.77
CA GLY A 335 -14.07 -5.71 21.80
C GLY A 335 -15.21 -5.33 22.74
N HIS A 336 -15.00 -4.32 23.58
CA HIS A 336 -16.04 -3.80 24.47
C HIS A 336 -17.16 -3.06 23.72
N ASP A 337 -16.95 -2.70 22.44
CA ASP A 337 -17.93 -2.03 21.60
C ASP A 337 -18.16 -2.80 20.28
N ALA A 338 -19.40 -3.22 20.06
CA ALA A 338 -19.83 -3.93 18.85
C ALA A 338 -19.59 -3.13 17.56
N PHE A 339 -19.65 -1.79 17.61
CA PHE A 339 -19.34 -0.94 16.46
C PHE A 339 -17.86 -1.04 16.08
N LEU A 340 -16.96 -0.98 17.06
CA LEU A 340 -15.52 -1.11 16.81
C LEU A 340 -15.16 -2.51 16.30
N VAL A 341 -15.76 -3.56 16.87
CA VAL A 341 -15.56 -4.95 16.42
C VAL A 341 -15.91 -5.12 14.94
N ARG A 342 -17.04 -4.57 14.50
CA ARG A 342 -17.45 -4.60 13.08
C ARG A 342 -16.49 -3.85 12.15
N ASN A 343 -15.68 -2.94 12.69
CA ASN A 343 -14.69 -2.17 11.94
C ASN A 343 -13.27 -2.78 11.99
N ILE A 344 -13.01 -3.86 12.75
CA ILE A 344 -11.68 -4.50 12.83
C ILE A 344 -11.22 -4.96 11.44
N ASP A 345 -11.97 -5.87 10.83
CA ASP A 345 -11.56 -6.50 9.58
C ASP A 345 -11.47 -5.48 8.41
N PRO A 346 -12.45 -4.57 8.19
CA PRO A 346 -12.35 -3.55 7.15
C PRO A 346 -11.17 -2.59 7.32
N LEU A 347 -10.85 -2.19 8.56
CA LEU A 347 -9.70 -1.33 8.83
C LEU A 347 -8.38 -2.05 8.61
N MET A 348 -8.29 -3.32 9.02
CA MET A 348 -7.10 -4.12 8.80
C MET A 348 -6.81 -4.29 7.30
N GLU A 349 -7.82 -4.65 6.51
CA GLU A 349 -7.69 -4.79 5.05
C GLU A 349 -7.27 -3.47 4.38
N LYS A 350 -7.94 -2.36 4.73
CA LYS A 350 -7.62 -1.04 4.20
C LYS A 350 -6.17 -0.63 4.52
N ILE A 351 -5.73 -0.80 5.76
CA ILE A 351 -4.39 -0.37 6.19
C ILE A 351 -3.30 -1.32 5.67
N GLU A 352 -3.58 -2.61 5.53
CA GLU A 352 -2.64 -3.56 4.94
C GLU A 352 -2.32 -3.21 3.47
N SER A 353 -3.34 -2.75 2.73
CA SER A 353 -3.17 -2.30 1.33
C SER A 353 -2.26 -1.07 1.21
N ALA A 354 -2.27 -0.20 2.22
CA ALA A 354 -1.51 1.06 2.27
C ALA A 354 -0.84 1.23 3.64
N THR A 355 0.11 0.34 3.95
CA THR A 355 0.77 0.32 5.26
C THR A 355 1.59 1.60 5.45
N PRO A 356 1.38 2.37 6.55
CA PRO A 356 2.18 3.55 6.81
C PRO A 356 3.64 3.19 7.10
N PRO A 357 4.61 4.06 6.77
CA PRO A 357 5.99 3.89 7.22
C PRO A 357 6.10 3.83 8.74
N GLU A 358 7.02 3.02 9.27
CA GLU A 358 7.26 2.81 10.71
C GLU A 358 7.25 4.13 11.50
N ALA A 359 8.05 5.11 11.07
CA ALA A 359 8.15 6.41 11.75
C ALA A 359 6.80 7.14 11.81
N LYS A 360 6.08 7.24 10.67
CA LYS A 360 4.75 7.87 10.63
C LYS A 360 3.74 7.14 11.52
N ALA A 361 3.82 5.80 11.58
CA ALA A 361 2.93 5.00 12.42
C ALA A 361 3.19 5.20 13.92
N VAL A 362 4.46 5.28 14.32
CA VAL A 362 4.87 5.58 15.71
C VAL A 362 4.45 7.00 16.09
N ASP A 363 4.68 8.00 15.23
CA ASP A 363 4.28 9.39 15.48
C ASP A 363 2.75 9.52 15.65
N ALA A 364 1.96 8.82 14.83
CA ALA A 364 0.51 8.79 14.94
C ALA A 364 0.04 8.19 16.28
N LEU A 365 0.73 7.17 16.80
CA LEU A 365 0.45 6.63 18.13
C LEU A 365 0.81 7.62 19.23
N LEU A 366 1.99 8.24 19.16
CA LEU A 366 2.46 9.18 20.19
C LEU A 366 1.55 10.41 20.31
N LEU A 367 0.88 10.80 19.23
CA LEU A 367 -0.09 11.90 19.23
C LEU A 367 -1.40 11.55 19.97
N ILE A 368 -1.83 10.28 19.90
CA ILE A 368 -3.17 9.86 20.35
C ILE A 368 -3.11 9.12 21.70
N LEU A 369 -2.03 8.41 22.00
CA LEU A 369 -1.95 7.49 23.13
C LEU A 369 -1.17 8.07 24.32
N PRO A 370 -1.67 7.88 25.55
CA PRO A 370 -0.95 8.27 26.75
C PRO A 370 0.28 7.37 26.97
N ALA A 371 1.29 7.88 27.67
CA ALA A 371 2.54 7.17 27.93
C ALA A 371 2.35 5.80 28.61
N GLY A 372 1.31 5.67 29.46
CA GLY A 372 1.00 4.42 30.16
C GLY A 372 0.57 3.25 29.26
N GLU A 373 0.13 3.50 28.02
CA GLU A 373 -0.27 2.45 27.07
C GLU A 373 0.88 1.97 26.17
N ARG A 374 2.02 2.68 26.16
CA ARG A 374 3.17 2.37 25.29
C ARG A 374 3.82 1.01 25.59
N PRO A 375 3.98 0.55 26.86
CA PRO A 375 4.54 -0.78 27.14
C PRO A 375 3.70 -1.91 26.54
N GLU A 376 2.37 -1.78 26.55
CA GLU A 376 1.46 -2.78 26.00
C GLU A 376 1.57 -2.88 24.47
N LEU A 377 1.70 -1.74 23.79
CA LEU A 377 1.93 -1.70 22.34
C LEU A 377 3.31 -2.24 21.96
N PHE A 378 4.32 -2.00 22.79
CA PHE A 378 5.63 -2.60 22.59
C PHE A 378 5.58 -4.12 22.72
N ALA A 379 4.86 -4.65 23.73
CA ALA A 379 4.63 -6.08 23.88
C ALA A 379 3.82 -6.68 22.70
N LEU A 380 2.92 -5.91 22.08
CA LEU A 380 2.29 -6.31 20.82
C LEU A 380 3.32 -6.43 19.70
N ALA A 381 4.21 -5.45 19.53
CA ALA A 381 5.25 -5.47 18.50
C ALA A 381 6.19 -6.67 18.66
N GLU A 382 6.57 -7.02 19.89
CA GLU A 382 7.36 -8.22 20.18
C GLU A 382 6.63 -9.50 19.79
N ARG A 383 5.35 -9.64 20.14
CA ARG A 383 4.54 -10.82 19.78
C ARG A 383 4.39 -10.99 18.27
N ILE A 384 4.26 -9.89 17.54
CA ILE A 384 4.20 -9.89 16.07
C ILE A 384 5.53 -10.41 15.51
N ALA A 385 6.67 -9.86 15.94
CA ALA A 385 8.00 -10.29 15.48
C ALA A 385 8.32 -11.76 15.86
N ASP A 386 7.82 -12.24 16.99
CA ASP A 386 8.01 -13.62 17.43
C ASP A 386 7.14 -14.64 16.67
N ALA A 387 6.10 -14.18 15.94
CA ALA A 387 5.16 -15.05 15.25
C ALA A 387 5.78 -15.82 14.08
N SER A 388 6.81 -15.24 13.45
CA SER A 388 7.43 -15.73 12.21
C SER A 388 8.58 -16.72 12.42
N GLY A 389 8.73 -17.28 13.63
CA GLY A 389 9.66 -18.39 13.91
C GLY A 389 11.08 -17.96 14.32
N GLY A 390 11.29 -16.68 14.57
CA GLY A 390 12.53 -16.10 15.10
C GLY A 390 12.75 -14.66 14.63
N ARG A 391 13.22 -13.78 15.53
CA ARG A 391 13.42 -12.35 15.20
C ARG A 391 14.57 -12.18 14.21
N THR A 392 14.28 -11.64 13.03
CA THR A 392 15.27 -11.21 12.05
C THR A 392 16.06 -9.99 12.56
N LYS A 393 17.26 -9.76 12.02
CA LYS A 393 18.08 -8.58 12.37
C LYS A 393 17.31 -7.27 12.18
N LYS A 394 16.49 -7.17 11.13
CA LYS A 394 15.66 -5.99 10.85
C LYS A 394 14.60 -5.76 11.93
N GLU A 395 13.91 -6.82 12.35
CA GLU A 395 12.92 -6.71 13.43
C GLU A 395 13.56 -6.32 14.76
N ILE A 396 14.75 -6.84 15.07
CA ILE A 396 15.49 -6.44 16.28
C ILE A 396 15.81 -4.93 16.24
N GLU A 397 16.30 -4.43 15.11
CA GLU A 397 16.59 -3.00 14.93
C GLU A 397 15.32 -2.14 14.99
N THR A 398 14.22 -2.60 14.38
CA THR A 398 12.90 -1.95 14.46
C THR A 398 12.39 -1.88 15.90
N LEU A 399 12.41 -3.00 16.63
CA LEU A 399 12.00 -3.04 18.03
C LEU A 399 12.87 -2.11 18.88
N ALA A 400 14.18 -2.03 18.63
CA ALA A 400 15.05 -1.09 19.33
C ALA A 400 14.66 0.38 19.07
N ARG A 401 14.31 0.74 17.83
CA ARG A 401 13.83 2.09 17.49
C ARG A 401 12.49 2.41 18.15
N ILE A 402 11.53 1.49 18.12
CA ILE A 402 10.21 1.66 18.76
C ILE A 402 10.36 1.78 20.27
N ALA A 403 11.21 0.97 20.91
CA ALA A 403 11.49 1.05 22.34
C ALA A 403 12.04 2.43 22.72
N ALA A 404 13.00 2.94 21.94
CA ALA A 404 13.55 4.28 22.12
C ALA A 404 12.49 5.37 21.94
N ALA A 405 11.66 5.29 20.90
CA ALA A 405 10.58 6.25 20.64
C ALA A 405 9.49 6.23 21.72
N PHE A 406 9.23 5.08 22.33
CA PHE A 406 8.30 4.95 23.44
C PHE A 406 8.90 5.32 24.80
N GLU A 407 10.18 5.69 24.84
CA GLU A 407 10.94 6.01 26.06
C GLU A 407 10.95 4.82 27.04
N LEU A 408 10.87 3.60 26.52
CA LEU A 408 10.94 2.39 27.32
C LEU A 408 12.40 2.14 27.67
N LYS A 409 12.72 2.18 28.96
CA LYS A 409 14.04 1.84 29.47
C LYS A 409 14.30 0.39 29.12
N SER A 410 15.16 0.15 28.13
CA SER A 410 15.55 -1.21 27.74
C SER A 410 16.28 -1.85 28.93
N GLU A 411 15.54 -2.58 29.75
CA GLU A 411 16.06 -3.25 30.94
C GLU A 411 16.95 -4.45 30.57
N LYS A 412 16.96 -4.83 29.27
CA LYS A 412 17.65 -6.00 28.73
C LYS A 412 18.62 -5.63 27.61
N ALA A 413 19.68 -4.90 27.94
CA ALA A 413 20.89 -4.88 27.12
C ALA A 413 22.13 -4.47 27.96
N SER A 414 22.41 -5.20 29.04
CA SER A 414 23.81 -5.37 29.43
C SER A 414 24.39 -6.48 28.55
N PRO A 415 25.46 -6.22 27.79
CA PRO A 415 26.15 -7.28 27.06
C PRO A 415 26.62 -8.32 28.08
N THR A 416 26.12 -9.54 27.99
CA THR A 416 26.66 -10.67 28.70
C THR A 416 28.16 -10.75 28.36
N PRO A 417 29.08 -10.70 29.34
CA PRO A 417 30.49 -10.88 29.07
C PRO A 417 30.70 -12.23 28.37
N PRO A 418 31.59 -12.31 27.38
CA PRO A 418 31.82 -13.53 26.63
C PRO A 418 32.12 -14.69 27.60
N PRO A 419 31.55 -15.89 27.39
CA PRO A 419 31.81 -17.03 28.25
C PRO A 419 33.32 -17.31 28.31
N PRO A 420 33.88 -17.60 29.50
CA PRO A 420 35.29 -17.92 29.63
C PRO A 420 35.63 -19.13 28.75
N ALA A 421 36.69 -18.98 27.96
CA ALA A 421 37.22 -20.00 27.07
C ALA A 421 37.41 -21.33 27.82
N VAL A 422 36.62 -22.34 27.42
CA VAL A 422 36.77 -23.71 27.91
C VAL A 422 38.03 -24.30 27.28
N ALA A 423 38.97 -24.66 28.13
CA ALA A 423 40.21 -25.35 27.78
C ALA A 423 39.92 -26.74 27.16
N PRO A 424 40.75 -27.21 26.21
CA PRO A 424 40.55 -28.49 25.55
C PRO A 424 40.91 -29.67 26.47
N ALA A 425 39.95 -30.59 26.67
CA ALA A 425 40.17 -31.87 27.35
C ALA A 425 40.77 -32.93 26.39
N PRO A 426 41.49 -33.94 26.92
CA PRO A 426 42.46 -34.74 26.18
C PRO A 426 41.86 -35.97 25.48
N LYS A 427 42.51 -36.39 24.39
CA LYS A 427 42.28 -37.62 23.65
C LYS A 427 42.52 -38.87 24.53
N PRO A 428 41.68 -39.92 24.44
CA PRO A 428 42.06 -41.27 24.82
C PRO A 428 42.47 -42.11 23.61
N ASN A 429 43.60 -42.79 23.77
CA ASN A 429 44.19 -43.79 22.89
C ASN A 429 43.39 -45.11 22.90
N GLY A 430 43.17 -45.66 21.70
CA GLY A 430 43.49 -47.03 21.24
C GLY A 430 43.13 -48.28 22.05
N ALA A 431 42.35 -49.18 21.42
CA ALA A 431 42.51 -50.65 21.39
C ALA A 431 41.65 -51.21 20.22
N LYS A 432 42.18 -51.77 19.11
CA LYS A 432 42.51 -53.20 18.84
C LYS A 432 41.48 -54.18 19.46
N THR A 433 40.88 -55.17 18.79
CA THR A 433 41.33 -56.10 17.73
C THR A 433 40.17 -57.02 17.29
N GLY A 434 40.23 -57.56 16.07
CA GLY A 434 39.54 -58.80 15.62
C GLY A 434 38.46 -58.55 14.54
N GLY A 435 38.47 -59.13 13.34
CA GLY A 435 39.24 -60.23 12.76
C GLY A 435 38.26 -61.24 12.14
N GLY A 436 38.24 -61.38 10.80
CA GLY A 436 37.60 -62.50 10.09
C GLY A 436 36.89 -62.16 8.76
N PRO A 437 36.88 -63.06 7.75
CA PRO A 437 37.29 -62.71 6.38
C PRO A 437 36.26 -63.04 5.27
N ASP A 438 36.72 -62.92 4.00
CA ASP A 438 36.15 -63.39 2.71
C ASP A 438 35.16 -62.43 2.00
N ALA A 439 35.16 -62.20 0.68
CA ALA A 439 36.06 -62.51 -0.43
C ALA A 439 35.64 -61.70 -1.69
N ARG A 440 36.66 -61.28 -2.46
CA ARG A 440 36.72 -61.02 -3.93
C ARG A 440 36.03 -59.82 -4.64
N PRO A 441 36.65 -59.34 -5.75
CA PRO A 441 36.53 -57.98 -6.34
C PRO A 441 35.78 -58.03 -7.71
N PRO A 442 35.58 -56.94 -8.50
CA PRO A 442 36.67 -56.28 -9.24
C PRO A 442 36.46 -54.80 -9.71
N GLN A 443 37.47 -54.31 -10.45
CA GLN A 443 37.43 -53.32 -11.55
C GLN A 443 37.78 -51.84 -11.30
N VAL A 444 39.08 -51.60 -11.56
CA VAL A 444 39.71 -50.47 -12.27
C VAL A 444 38.79 -49.82 -13.32
N LYS A 445 38.63 -48.50 -13.24
CA LYS A 445 38.43 -47.63 -14.40
C LYS A 445 39.31 -46.39 -14.31
N GLU A 446 39.88 -46.10 -15.48
CA GLU A 446 40.94 -45.15 -15.78
C GLU A 446 40.58 -43.69 -15.46
N SER A 447 41.55 -42.95 -14.95
CA SER A 447 41.54 -41.49 -14.87
C SER A 447 41.96 -40.88 -16.21
N PRO A 448 41.25 -39.87 -16.74
CA PRO A 448 41.73 -39.04 -17.85
C PRO A 448 42.67 -37.91 -17.36
N PRO A 449 43.51 -37.36 -18.27
CA PRO A 449 44.66 -36.51 -17.94
C PRO A 449 44.27 -35.09 -17.48
N PRO A 450 45.15 -34.41 -16.72
CA PRO A 450 44.89 -33.09 -16.17
C PRO A 450 44.91 -32.01 -17.27
N VAL A 451 43.82 -31.25 -17.34
CA VAL A 451 43.68 -30.01 -18.12
C VAL A 451 44.53 -28.91 -17.47
N PRO A 452 45.29 -28.10 -18.24
CA PRO A 452 46.15 -27.06 -17.70
C PRO A 452 45.34 -25.93 -17.05
N VAL A 453 45.67 -25.62 -15.79
CA VAL A 453 45.10 -24.52 -15.01
C VAL A 453 45.80 -23.21 -15.42
N PRO A 454 45.08 -22.17 -15.88
CA PRO A 454 45.64 -20.84 -16.01
C PRO A 454 45.71 -20.16 -14.64
N ASP A 455 46.93 -20.02 -14.13
CA ASP A 455 47.26 -19.21 -12.96
C ASP A 455 47.12 -17.70 -13.29
N LYS A 456 46.01 -17.08 -12.89
CA LYS A 456 45.93 -15.64 -12.58
C LYS A 456 44.65 -15.26 -11.81
N SER A 457 44.87 -14.80 -10.58
CA SER A 457 43.97 -14.06 -9.67
C SER A 457 42.55 -14.60 -9.35
N ALA A 458 42.48 -15.76 -8.69
CA ALA A 458 41.22 -16.31 -8.14
C ALA A 458 40.49 -15.42 -7.10
N LYS A 459 41.13 -14.36 -6.58
CA LYS A 459 40.48 -13.41 -5.64
C LYS A 459 39.67 -12.33 -6.36
N ASP A 460 40.12 -11.83 -7.50
CA ASP A 460 39.43 -10.75 -8.22
C ASP A 460 38.13 -11.29 -8.87
N SER A 461 38.16 -12.53 -9.36
CA SER A 461 36.99 -13.20 -9.94
C SER A 461 35.86 -13.45 -8.93
N ALA A 462 36.18 -13.67 -7.65
CA ALA A 462 35.18 -13.95 -6.62
C ALA A 462 34.35 -12.71 -6.23
N GLU A 463 34.97 -11.52 -6.25
CA GLU A 463 34.27 -10.26 -6.02
C GLU A 463 33.32 -9.95 -7.19
N ASP A 464 33.76 -10.22 -8.42
CA ASP A 464 32.93 -10.07 -9.62
C ASP A 464 31.71 -11.01 -9.63
N TYR A 465 31.85 -12.26 -9.17
CA TYR A 465 30.73 -13.21 -9.11
C TYR A 465 29.67 -12.81 -8.07
N ARG A 466 30.08 -12.23 -6.93
CA ARG A 466 29.13 -11.70 -5.94
C ARG A 466 28.33 -10.53 -6.50
N ALA A 467 28.98 -9.64 -7.26
CA ALA A 467 28.32 -8.52 -7.90
C ALA A 467 27.27 -8.96 -8.94
N LEU A 468 27.60 -9.97 -9.76
CA LEU A 468 26.67 -10.52 -10.77
C LEU A 468 25.38 -11.12 -10.16
N LEU A 469 25.47 -11.71 -8.96
CA LEU A 469 24.34 -12.29 -8.24
C LEU A 469 23.65 -11.31 -7.28
N GLU A 470 24.03 -10.02 -7.31
CA GLU A 470 23.52 -9.00 -6.38
C GLU A 470 23.73 -9.40 -4.89
N ILE A 471 24.84 -10.09 -4.59
CA ILE A 471 25.22 -10.49 -3.22
C ILE A 471 26.10 -9.38 -2.61
N PRO A 472 25.72 -8.79 -1.46
CA PRO A 472 26.54 -7.77 -0.80
C PRO A 472 27.93 -8.31 -0.42
N VAL A 473 28.98 -7.51 -0.60
CA VAL A 473 30.39 -7.90 -0.37
C VAL A 473 30.62 -8.43 1.06
N GLY A 474 29.87 -7.95 2.05
CA GLY A 474 29.95 -8.40 3.45
C GLY A 474 29.03 -9.56 3.86
N ALA A 475 28.23 -10.11 2.95
CA ALA A 475 27.35 -11.23 3.29
C ALA A 475 28.15 -12.53 3.45
N THR A 476 27.82 -13.32 4.47
CA THR A 476 28.32 -14.70 4.63
C THR A 476 27.79 -15.56 3.50
N LEU A 477 28.68 -16.23 2.77
CA LEU A 477 28.30 -17.06 1.63
C LEU A 477 27.79 -18.42 2.13
N ASP A 478 26.57 -18.76 1.75
CA ASP A 478 25.88 -20.01 2.09
C ASP A 478 25.26 -20.57 0.79
N PRO A 479 25.35 -21.88 0.48
CA PRO A 479 24.75 -22.48 -0.71
C PRO A 479 23.29 -22.09 -0.92
N ASP A 480 22.49 -22.00 0.14
CA ASP A 480 21.08 -21.63 0.03
C ASP A 480 20.88 -20.15 -0.35
N LEU A 481 21.76 -19.26 0.13
CA LEU A 481 21.77 -17.86 -0.30
C LEU A 481 22.12 -17.73 -1.79
N VAL A 482 23.14 -18.47 -2.26
CA VAL A 482 23.57 -18.46 -3.67
C VAL A 482 22.43 -18.95 -4.57
N ARG A 483 21.77 -20.07 -4.21
CA ARG A 483 20.61 -20.61 -4.94
C ARG A 483 19.45 -19.63 -5.00
N ARG A 484 19.09 -19.02 -3.86
CA ARG A 484 18.01 -18.03 -3.78
C ARG A 484 18.29 -16.80 -4.64
N ARG A 485 19.54 -16.32 -4.65
CA ARG A 485 19.96 -15.18 -5.46
C ARG A 485 19.98 -15.51 -6.95
N TYR A 486 20.51 -16.67 -7.31
CA TYR A 486 20.46 -17.18 -8.67
C TYR A 486 19.01 -17.28 -9.19
N ALA A 487 18.11 -17.89 -8.42
CA ALA A 487 16.69 -17.98 -8.77
C ALA A 487 16.07 -16.59 -9.02
N ASN A 488 16.24 -15.64 -8.09
CA ASN A 488 15.70 -14.29 -8.23
C ASN A 488 16.25 -13.54 -9.46
N VAL A 489 17.56 -13.60 -9.71
CA VAL A 489 18.18 -12.90 -10.84
C VAL A 489 17.80 -13.57 -12.16
N SER A 490 17.78 -14.91 -12.21
CA SER A 490 17.36 -15.66 -13.40
C SER A 490 15.89 -15.40 -13.77
N GLU A 491 15.01 -15.22 -12.79
CA GLU A 491 13.59 -14.88 -13.03
C GLU A 491 13.40 -13.46 -13.61
N LYS A 492 14.26 -12.50 -13.23
CA LYS A 492 14.29 -11.16 -13.84
C LYS A 492 14.78 -11.21 -15.29
N LEU A 493 15.62 -12.18 -15.63
CA LEU A 493 16.21 -12.39 -16.95
C LEU A 493 15.45 -13.43 -17.80
N ASP A 494 14.19 -13.71 -17.46
CA ASP A 494 13.34 -14.61 -18.24
C ASP A 494 13.12 -14.04 -19.66
N PRO A 495 13.55 -14.76 -20.73
CA PRO A 495 13.37 -14.35 -22.13
C PRO A 495 11.92 -13.97 -22.45
N THR A 496 10.95 -14.63 -21.83
CA THR A 496 9.52 -14.40 -22.03
C THR A 496 9.10 -13.02 -21.54
N LYS A 497 9.68 -12.57 -20.42
CA LYS A 497 9.37 -11.25 -19.84
C LYS A 497 10.03 -10.11 -20.62
N VAL A 498 11.23 -10.34 -21.16
CA VAL A 498 11.96 -9.33 -21.96
C VAL A 498 11.59 -9.33 -23.44
N ALA A 499 10.88 -10.35 -23.94
CA ALA A 499 10.44 -10.43 -25.34
C ALA A 499 9.64 -9.20 -25.80
N ALA A 500 8.86 -8.59 -24.90
CA ALA A 500 8.11 -7.36 -25.18
C ALA A 500 8.99 -6.14 -25.50
N LEU A 501 10.27 -6.16 -25.09
CA LEU A 501 11.22 -5.06 -25.31
C LEU A 501 11.98 -5.20 -26.64
N GLY A 502 11.91 -6.35 -27.30
CA GLY A 502 12.52 -6.62 -28.61
C GLY A 502 13.63 -7.69 -28.60
N PRO A 503 14.05 -8.16 -29.78
CA PRO A 503 14.93 -9.32 -29.92
C PRO A 503 16.35 -9.11 -29.37
N GLU A 504 16.87 -7.87 -29.42
CA GLU A 504 18.20 -7.55 -28.86
C GLU A 504 18.23 -7.68 -27.34
N PHE A 505 17.12 -7.37 -26.64
CA PHE A 505 17.01 -7.55 -25.20
C PHE A 505 16.89 -9.01 -24.80
N VAL A 506 16.28 -9.84 -25.64
CA VAL A 506 16.27 -11.30 -25.44
C VAL A 506 17.69 -11.86 -25.50
N ARG A 507 18.48 -11.49 -26.51
CA ARG A 507 19.88 -11.92 -26.63
C ARG A 507 20.73 -11.46 -25.45
N MET A 508 20.58 -10.20 -25.02
CA MET A 508 21.27 -9.68 -23.84
C MET A 508 20.86 -10.38 -22.55
N ALA A 509 19.58 -10.73 -22.41
CA ALA A 509 19.08 -11.46 -21.23
C ALA A 509 19.62 -12.88 -21.18
N GLU A 510 19.67 -13.60 -22.31
CA GLU A 510 20.26 -14.93 -22.42
C GLU A 510 21.76 -14.90 -22.06
N GLU A 511 22.53 -14.00 -22.68
CA GLU A 511 23.96 -13.87 -22.38
C GLU A 511 24.21 -13.53 -20.91
N LYS A 512 23.40 -12.64 -20.33
CA LYS A 512 23.50 -12.28 -18.92
C LYS A 512 23.09 -13.43 -18.01
N ARG A 513 22.10 -14.24 -18.40
CA ARG A 513 21.65 -15.42 -17.67
C ARG A 513 22.74 -16.49 -17.64
N ASP A 514 23.45 -16.70 -18.74
CA ASP A 514 24.59 -17.63 -18.80
C ASP A 514 25.74 -17.18 -17.90
N ARG A 515 26.08 -15.88 -17.91
CA ARG A 515 27.08 -15.32 -16.98
C ARG A 515 26.67 -15.48 -15.51
N VAL A 516 25.38 -15.25 -15.20
CA VAL A 516 24.84 -15.41 -13.85
C VAL A 516 24.85 -16.88 -13.41
N ARG A 517 24.56 -17.83 -14.30
CA ARG A 517 24.68 -19.27 -14.02
C ARG A 517 26.13 -19.66 -13.75
N ALA A 518 27.07 -19.27 -14.61
CA ALA A 518 28.49 -19.55 -14.42
C ALA A 518 29.03 -18.98 -13.09
N ALA A 519 28.62 -17.76 -12.73
CA ALA A 519 28.96 -17.15 -11.44
C ALA A 519 28.38 -17.92 -10.25
N ALA A 520 27.13 -18.39 -10.35
CA ALA A 520 26.50 -19.19 -9.31
C ALA A 520 27.16 -20.56 -9.12
N GLU A 521 27.52 -21.22 -10.22
CA GLU A 521 28.26 -22.48 -10.22
C GLU A 521 29.65 -22.31 -9.59
N ALA A 522 30.38 -21.26 -9.96
CA ALA A 522 31.69 -20.95 -9.38
C ALA A 522 31.61 -20.67 -7.86
N LEU A 523 30.57 -19.97 -7.40
CA LEU A 523 30.37 -19.68 -5.98
C LEU A 523 29.91 -20.89 -5.16
N ILE A 524 29.17 -21.83 -5.75
CA ILE A 524 28.67 -23.02 -5.03
C ILE A 524 29.66 -24.19 -5.05
N ALA A 525 30.55 -24.26 -6.04
CA ALA A 525 31.53 -25.35 -6.18
C ALA A 525 32.36 -25.65 -4.91
N PRO A 526 32.84 -24.66 -4.12
CA PRO A 526 33.57 -24.91 -2.87
C PRO A 526 32.77 -25.67 -1.80
N PHE A 527 31.44 -25.67 -1.88
CA PHE A 527 30.57 -26.37 -0.93
C PHE A 527 30.30 -27.83 -1.32
N GLY A 528 30.69 -28.26 -2.52
CA GLY A 528 30.45 -29.62 -3.01
C GLY A 528 28.97 -29.96 -3.22
N VAL A 529 28.11 -28.95 -3.38
CA VAL A 529 26.67 -29.10 -3.57
C VAL A 529 26.29 -28.62 -4.99
N PRO A 530 25.42 -29.34 -5.74
CA PRO A 530 24.96 -28.88 -7.06
C PRO A 530 24.10 -27.60 -6.97
N LEU A 531 24.20 -26.73 -7.98
CA LEU A 531 23.43 -25.48 -8.08
C LEU A 531 21.92 -25.77 -8.13
N ASP A 532 21.50 -26.58 -9.10
CA ASP A 532 20.13 -27.04 -9.20
C ASP A 532 19.93 -28.18 -8.18
N PRO A 533 18.99 -28.06 -7.22
CA PRO A 533 18.69 -29.15 -6.31
C PRO A 533 18.27 -30.37 -7.16
N PRO A 534 18.68 -31.59 -6.77
CA PRO A 534 18.24 -32.79 -7.48
C PRO A 534 16.72 -32.73 -7.60
N ALA A 535 16.22 -32.92 -8.82
CA ALA A 535 14.79 -32.86 -9.10
C ALA A 535 14.07 -33.66 -8.02
N ALA A 536 13.11 -33.03 -7.34
CA ALA A 536 12.32 -33.71 -6.32
C ALA A 536 11.86 -35.05 -6.93
N PRO A 537 12.01 -36.17 -6.22
CA PRO A 537 11.57 -37.46 -6.73
C PRO A 537 10.13 -37.28 -7.24
N PRO A 538 9.79 -37.82 -8.43
CA PRO A 538 8.48 -37.62 -9.02
C PRO A 538 7.44 -37.90 -7.94
N PRO A 539 6.43 -37.02 -7.77
CA PRO A 539 5.42 -37.23 -6.75
C PRO A 539 4.90 -38.66 -6.88
N PRO A 540 4.79 -39.41 -5.77
CA PRO A 540 4.38 -40.80 -5.83
C PRO A 540 3.12 -40.90 -6.68
N ALA A 541 3.15 -41.79 -7.69
CA ALA A 541 2.06 -41.93 -8.65
C ALA A 541 0.72 -42.29 -7.99
N ASP A 542 0.77 -42.76 -6.75
CA ASP A 542 -0.37 -43.02 -5.92
C ASP A 542 -0.43 -42.05 -4.73
N ILE A 543 -1.35 -41.08 -4.80
CA ILE A 543 -1.64 -40.10 -3.74
C ILE A 543 -2.11 -40.83 -2.45
N ARG A 544 -2.55 -42.09 -2.55
CA ARG A 544 -3.03 -42.87 -1.41
C ARG A 544 -1.93 -43.58 -0.64
N HIS A 545 -0.75 -43.76 -1.23
CA HIS A 545 0.32 -44.47 -0.55
C HIS A 545 1.22 -43.48 0.19
N ASN A 546 0.90 -43.26 1.46
CA ASN A 546 1.73 -42.46 2.36
C ASN A 546 2.40 -43.40 3.36
N PRO A 547 3.61 -43.91 3.06
CA PRO A 547 4.29 -44.90 3.89
C PRO A 547 4.60 -44.40 5.31
N ALA A 548 4.66 -43.07 5.51
CA ALA A 548 4.81 -42.48 6.84
C ALA A 548 3.51 -42.52 7.66
N LEU A 549 2.35 -42.50 6.99
CA LEU A 549 1.04 -42.72 7.61
C LEU A 549 0.81 -44.23 7.84
N ASP A 550 1.11 -45.07 6.87
CA ASP A 550 0.94 -46.53 6.98
C ASP A 550 1.81 -47.12 8.11
N ALA A 551 3.04 -46.61 8.30
CA ALA A 551 3.91 -46.99 9.43
C ALA A 551 3.39 -46.52 10.81
N LEU A 552 2.51 -45.51 10.85
CA LEU A 552 1.97 -44.92 12.07
C LEU A 552 0.59 -45.49 12.44
N PHE A 553 -0.16 -45.95 11.44
CA PHE A 553 -1.51 -46.49 11.62
C PHE A 553 -1.58 -48.01 11.59
N GLY A 554 -0.58 -48.71 11.03
CA GLY A 554 -0.54 -50.18 10.96
C GLY A 554 -1.66 -50.75 10.09
N ASP A 555 -1.37 -51.86 9.41
CA ASP A 555 -2.38 -52.62 8.66
C ASP A 555 -3.41 -53.30 9.58
#